data_AF-A0A7S4HEU1-F1
#
_entry.id   AF-A0A7S4HEU1-F1
#
_cell.length_a   1.000
_cell.length_b   1.000
_cell.length_c   1.000
_cell.angle_alpha   90.00
_cell.angle_beta   90.00
_cell.angle_gamma   90.00
#
_symmetry.space_group_name_H-M   'P 1'
#
loop_
_entity.id
_entity.type
_entity.pdbx_description
1 polymer ?
#
loop_
_entity_poly.entity_id
_entity_poly.type
_entity_poly.pdbx_seq_one_letter_code
_entity_poly.pdbx_strand_id
1 'polypeptide(L)'
;EKEASIVRRVAPGYVRDIDLSHWATNWLAQEVLTVRHEVGSCVIEVTGLNREQSDIHASIKEKNQKRALFYDVSLVLAFKGKYLQGKKASGEMAGVFRMYNVGQDTKFCPGGDKETSYMYELGFDRRYYSSTETWSETIKEEAAELFHLVGPLLGRFVSELKAKSEQVS
;
A
#
# COMPACT_ATOMS: atom_id res chain seq x y z
N GLU A 1 22.64 24.91 -45.35
CA GLU A 1 22.29 24.97 -43.92
C GLU A 1 22.99 23.80 -43.22
N LYS A 2 23.74 24.04 -42.14
CA LYS A 2 24.44 22.99 -41.38
C LYS A 2 23.68 22.76 -40.08
N GLU A 3 23.12 21.57 -39.90
CA GLU A 3 22.54 21.11 -38.64
C GLU A 3 23.61 21.12 -37.54
N ALA A 4 23.40 21.94 -36.51
CA ALA A 4 24.21 21.93 -35.31
C ALA A 4 23.84 20.68 -34.50
N SER A 5 24.77 19.72 -34.39
CA SER A 5 24.60 18.58 -33.49
C SER A 5 24.57 19.10 -32.05
N ILE A 6 23.42 19.00 -31.39
CA ILE A 6 23.28 19.33 -29.97
C ILE A 6 23.94 18.21 -29.18
N VAL A 7 25.25 18.35 -28.91
CA VAL A 7 25.95 17.51 -27.94
C VAL A 7 25.45 17.92 -26.56
N ARG A 8 24.44 17.20 -26.04
CA ARG A 8 24.03 17.33 -24.63
C ARG A 8 25.23 16.92 -23.77
N ARG A 9 25.93 17.91 -23.20
CA ARG A 9 26.94 17.67 -22.15
C ARG A 9 26.24 17.00 -20.98
N VAL A 10 26.49 15.70 -20.77
CA VAL A 10 26.12 15.03 -19.53
C VAL A 10 27.01 15.62 -18.45
N ALA A 11 26.44 16.43 -17.57
CA ALA A 11 27.20 17.03 -16.47
C ALA A 11 27.79 15.89 -15.59
N PRO A 12 29.12 15.82 -15.43
CA PRO A 12 29.75 14.88 -14.53
C PRO A 12 29.45 15.32 -13.09
N GLY A 13 28.80 14.44 -12.34
CA GLY A 13 28.49 14.64 -10.94
C GLY A 13 28.02 13.31 -10.36
N TYR A 14 28.59 12.91 -9.22
CA TYR A 14 28.18 11.70 -8.52
C TYR A 14 26.71 11.83 -8.14
N VAL A 15 25.91 10.83 -8.51
CA VAL A 15 24.55 10.70 -8.00
C VAL A 15 24.68 10.07 -6.62
N ARG A 16 24.26 10.79 -5.59
CA ARG A 16 24.07 10.19 -4.28
C ARG A 16 22.68 9.59 -4.24
N ASP A 17 22.60 8.31 -3.90
CA ASP A 17 21.35 7.58 -3.68
C ASP A 17 21.28 7.19 -2.21
N ILE A 18 20.21 7.60 -1.53
CA ILE A 18 19.94 7.27 -0.13
C ILE A 18 18.70 6.40 -0.10
N ASP A 19 18.89 5.11 0.18
CA ASP A 19 17.81 4.15 0.27
C ASP A 19 17.03 4.31 1.59
N LEU A 20 15.72 4.51 1.48
CA LEU A 20 14.76 4.60 2.57
C LEU A 20 13.81 3.39 2.61
N SER A 21 13.96 2.42 1.70
CA SER A 21 13.07 1.26 1.55
C SER A 21 12.96 0.43 2.83
N HIS A 22 14.06 0.27 3.56
CA HIS A 22 14.06 -0.42 4.85
C HIS A 22 13.23 0.30 5.91
N TRP A 23 13.37 1.63 6.00
CA TRP A 23 12.56 2.45 6.90
C TRP A 23 11.08 2.39 6.50
N ALA A 24 10.79 2.56 5.22
CA ALA A 24 9.43 2.55 4.69
C ALA A 24 8.73 1.21 4.98
N THR A 25 9.43 0.09 4.73
CA THR A 25 8.93 -1.26 5.01
C THR A 25 8.60 -1.45 6.49
N ASN A 26 9.48 -0.99 7.39
CA ASN A 26 9.25 -1.13 8.82
C ASN A 26 8.12 -0.23 9.32
N TRP A 27 8.04 1.00 8.83
CA TRP A 27 6.95 1.92 9.16
C TRP A 27 5.60 1.31 8.75
N LEU A 28 5.48 0.87 7.50
CA LEU A 28 4.26 0.25 6.98
C LEU A 28 3.91 -1.03 7.73
N ALA A 29 4.89 -1.89 8.03
CA ALA A 29 4.65 -3.13 8.76
C ALA A 29 4.04 -2.91 10.16
N GLN A 30 4.33 -1.79 10.81
CA GLN A 30 3.73 -1.45 12.11
C GLN A 30 2.35 -0.80 11.93
N GLU A 31 2.25 0.17 11.02
CA GLU A 31 1.06 0.99 10.89
C GLU A 31 -0.12 0.21 10.33
N VAL A 32 0.10 -0.75 9.43
CA VAL A 32 -0.99 -1.58 8.89
C VAL A 32 -1.68 -2.42 9.96
N LEU A 33 -1.02 -2.75 11.06
CA LEU A 33 -1.63 -3.51 12.17
C LEU A 33 -2.69 -2.71 12.93
N THR A 34 -2.75 -1.39 12.73
CA THR A 34 -3.79 -0.54 13.31
C THR A 34 -5.10 -0.60 12.50
N VAL A 35 -5.07 -1.18 11.29
CA VAL A 35 -6.23 -1.25 10.40
C VAL A 35 -7.20 -2.31 10.89
N ARG A 36 -8.36 -1.84 11.36
CA ARG A 36 -9.47 -2.65 11.83
C ARG A 36 -10.79 -2.04 11.36
N HIS A 37 -11.66 -2.89 10.84
CA HIS A 37 -13.02 -2.58 10.41
C HIS A 37 -14.00 -3.38 11.26
N GLU A 38 -15.01 -2.72 11.84
CA GLU A 38 -16.01 -3.37 12.69
C GLU A 38 -17.40 -2.84 12.34
N VAL A 39 -18.26 -3.73 11.83
CA VAL A 39 -19.62 -3.40 11.39
C VAL A 39 -20.58 -4.49 11.86
N GLY A 40 -21.47 -4.11 12.78
CA GLY A 40 -22.45 -5.01 13.35
C GLY A 40 -21.81 -6.25 14.00
N SER A 41 -21.94 -7.39 13.34
CA SER A 41 -21.39 -8.67 13.80
C SER A 41 -20.09 -9.06 13.11
N CYS A 42 -19.60 -8.26 12.17
CA CYS A 42 -18.39 -8.53 11.40
C CYS A 42 -17.22 -7.69 11.91
N VAL A 43 -16.06 -8.34 12.07
CA VAL A 43 -14.79 -7.69 12.41
C VAL A 43 -13.75 -8.15 11.40
N ILE A 44 -13.10 -7.21 10.71
CA ILE A 44 -11.95 -7.46 9.85
C ILE A 44 -10.73 -6.74 10.44
N GLU A 45 -9.62 -7.45 10.59
CA GLU A 45 -8.37 -6.89 11.11
C GLU A 45 -7.20 -7.27 10.21
N VAL A 46 -6.36 -6.30 9.88
CA VAL A 46 -5.08 -6.58 9.20
C VAL A 46 -4.12 -7.17 10.24
N THR A 47 -3.59 -8.34 9.93
CA THR A 47 -2.73 -9.14 10.80
C THR A 47 -1.24 -8.99 10.48
N GLY A 48 -0.91 -8.45 9.31
CA GLY A 48 0.48 -8.15 8.96
C GLY A 48 0.71 -7.77 7.51
N LEU A 49 1.89 -7.20 7.27
CA LEU A 49 2.46 -6.97 5.95
C LEU A 49 3.25 -8.21 5.50
N ASN A 50 2.93 -8.77 4.35
CA ASN A 50 3.75 -9.80 3.71
C ASN A 50 4.94 -9.14 3.02
N ARG A 51 6.07 -9.06 3.71
CA ARG A 51 7.30 -8.39 3.23
C ARG A 51 7.92 -9.04 2.00
N GLU A 52 7.70 -10.33 1.80
CA GLU A 52 8.26 -11.07 0.66
C GLU A 52 7.46 -10.85 -0.63
N GLN A 53 6.16 -10.56 -0.50
CA GLN A 53 5.26 -10.32 -1.63
C GLN A 53 4.95 -8.84 -1.86
N SER A 54 5.33 -7.97 -0.93
CA SER A 54 5.19 -6.53 -1.07
C SER A 54 6.43 -5.95 -1.72
N ASP A 55 6.23 -5.00 -2.62
CA ASP A 55 7.31 -4.25 -3.25
C ASP A 55 7.29 -2.83 -2.67
N ILE A 56 8.35 -2.45 -1.96
CA ILE A 56 8.41 -1.17 -1.24
C ILE A 56 9.75 -0.54 -1.56
N HIS A 57 9.71 0.39 -2.51
CA HIS A 57 10.87 1.16 -2.90
C HIS A 57 10.70 2.62 -2.51
N ALA A 58 11.69 3.15 -1.79
CA ALA A 58 11.77 4.56 -1.48
C ALA A 58 13.24 5.00 -1.46
N SER A 59 13.60 6.02 -2.21
CA SER A 59 14.97 6.54 -2.18
C SER A 59 15.04 8.04 -2.46
N ILE A 60 16.11 8.67 -2.01
CA ILE A 60 16.43 10.06 -2.34
C ILE A 60 17.57 10.04 -3.34
N LYS A 61 17.41 10.74 -4.46
CA LYS A 61 18.48 10.99 -5.43
C LYS A 61 18.90 12.44 -5.41
N GLU A 62 20.20 12.65 -5.26
CA GLU A 62 20.82 13.98 -5.28
C GLU A 62 21.79 14.09 -6.46
N LYS A 63 21.61 15.13 -7.29
CA LYS A 63 22.47 15.44 -8.42
C LYS A 63 22.51 16.95 -8.64
N ASN A 64 23.70 17.53 -8.73
CA ASN A 64 23.90 18.97 -8.96
C ASN A 64 23.11 19.86 -7.99
N GLN A 65 23.17 19.55 -6.69
CA GLN A 65 22.40 20.24 -5.61
C GLN A 65 20.87 20.15 -5.75
N LYS A 66 20.35 19.39 -6.72
CA LYS A 66 18.94 19.05 -6.80
C LYS A 66 18.70 17.74 -6.09
N ARG A 67 17.61 17.70 -5.33
CA ARG A 67 17.19 16.58 -4.51
C ARG A 67 15.79 16.16 -4.90
N ALA A 68 15.58 14.86 -5.10
CA ALA A 68 14.27 14.30 -5.39
C ALA A 68 14.07 13.04 -4.55
N LEU A 69 12.93 12.97 -3.87
CA LEU A 69 12.42 11.72 -3.30
C LEU A 69 11.78 10.93 -4.43
N PHE A 70 11.95 9.61 -4.44
CA PHE A 70 11.27 8.65 -5.31
C PHE A 70 10.64 7.58 -4.42
N TYR A 71 9.44 7.14 -4.78
CA TYR A 71 8.81 5.99 -4.14
C TYR A 71 7.87 5.28 -5.11
N ASP A 72 7.82 3.97 -4.96
CA ASP A 72 6.90 3.05 -5.63
C ASP A 72 6.57 1.92 -4.66
N VAL A 73 5.29 1.74 -4.36
CA VAL A 73 4.83 0.85 -3.30
C VAL A 73 3.65 0.00 -3.78
N SER A 74 3.78 -1.31 -3.60
CA SER A 74 2.73 -2.31 -3.75
C SER A 74 2.68 -3.17 -2.49
N LEU A 75 1.53 -3.20 -1.81
CA LEU A 75 1.36 -3.87 -0.53
C LEU A 75 0.58 -5.17 -0.67
N VAL A 76 1.03 -6.18 0.05
CA VAL A 76 0.31 -7.43 0.25
C VAL A 76 0.10 -7.60 1.75
N LEU A 77 -1.15 -7.44 2.20
CA LEU A 77 -1.54 -7.48 3.60
C LEU A 77 -2.29 -8.78 3.88
N ALA A 78 -1.96 -9.46 4.97
CA ALA A 78 -2.77 -10.56 5.49
C ALA A 78 -3.83 -10.00 6.42
N PHE A 79 -5.08 -10.43 6.28
CA PHE A 79 -6.16 -10.05 7.20
C PHE A 79 -6.88 -11.28 7.76
N LYS A 80 -7.56 -11.06 8.88
CA LYS A 80 -8.49 -12.02 9.48
C LYS A 80 -9.86 -11.36 9.63
N GLY A 81 -10.89 -12.04 9.16
CA GLY A 81 -12.28 -11.71 9.38
C GLY A 81 -12.93 -12.66 10.39
N LYS A 82 -13.81 -12.12 11.23
CA LYS A 82 -14.63 -12.88 12.18
C LYS A 82 -16.07 -12.40 12.10
N TYR A 83 -17.01 -13.33 12.08
CA TYR A 83 -18.43 -13.05 12.21
C TYR A 83 -18.94 -13.58 13.54
N LEU A 84 -19.63 -12.73 14.30
CA LEU A 84 -20.11 -13.00 15.64
C LEU A 84 -21.62 -13.29 15.62
N GLN A 85 -22.05 -14.34 16.33
CA GLN A 85 -23.46 -14.51 16.70
C GLN A 85 -23.56 -14.37 18.22
N GLY A 86 -24.00 -13.20 18.67
CA GLY A 86 -23.93 -12.82 20.08
C GLY A 86 -22.47 -12.68 20.54
N LYS A 87 -22.04 -13.49 21.51
CA LYS A 87 -20.66 -13.47 22.06
C LYS A 87 -19.73 -14.53 21.47
N LYS A 88 -20.18 -15.37 20.53
CA LYS A 88 -19.40 -16.45 19.95
C LYS A 88 -19.10 -16.19 18.47
N ALA A 89 -17.88 -16.53 18.05
CA ALA A 89 -17.53 -16.56 16.63
C ALA A 89 -18.35 -17.66 15.94
N SER A 90 -19.18 -17.27 14.99
CA SER A 90 -19.95 -18.17 14.13
C SER A 90 -19.16 -18.56 12.88
N GLY A 91 -18.16 -17.76 12.51
CA GLY A 91 -17.27 -18.05 11.38
C GLY A 91 -16.03 -17.18 11.42
N GLU A 92 -14.94 -17.72 10.88
CA GLU A 92 -13.68 -17.00 10.70
C GLU A 92 -13.13 -17.26 9.29
N MET A 93 -12.49 -16.25 8.73
CA MET A 93 -11.85 -16.30 7.42
C MET A 93 -10.50 -15.59 7.51
N ALA A 94 -9.48 -16.15 6.87
CA ALA A 94 -8.24 -15.44 6.61
C ALA A 94 -8.17 -15.14 5.11
N GLY A 95 -7.54 -14.03 4.77
CA GLY A 95 -7.36 -13.63 3.39
C GLY A 95 -6.19 -12.70 3.20
N VAL A 96 -6.04 -12.26 1.95
CA VAL A 96 -5.00 -11.35 1.50
C VAL A 96 -5.65 -10.15 0.84
N PHE A 97 -5.25 -8.95 1.26
CA PHE A 97 -5.59 -7.70 0.59
C PHE A 97 -4.35 -7.19 -0.13
N ARG A 98 -4.43 -7.01 -1.44
CA ARG A 98 -3.35 -6.48 -2.27
C ARG A 98 -3.71 -5.08 -2.69
N MET A 99 -2.74 -4.18 -2.71
CA MET A 99 -2.92 -2.82 -3.17
C MET A 99 -1.70 -2.40 -4.00
N TYR A 100 -1.96 -1.92 -5.20
CA TYR A 100 -0.94 -1.69 -6.21
C TYR A 100 -0.80 -0.21 -6.57
N ASN A 101 0.34 0.11 -7.17
CA ASN A 101 0.62 1.38 -7.83
C ASN A 101 0.51 2.58 -6.88
N VAL A 102 1.20 2.54 -5.74
CA VAL A 102 1.35 3.70 -4.86
C VAL A 102 2.67 4.38 -5.20
N GLY A 103 2.63 5.19 -6.25
CA GLY A 103 3.76 5.94 -6.77
C GLY A 103 3.53 7.45 -6.74
N GLN A 104 4.53 8.22 -7.15
CA GLN A 104 4.51 9.69 -7.08
C GLN A 104 3.40 10.35 -7.90
N ASP A 105 3.03 9.72 -9.01
CA ASP A 105 2.00 10.20 -9.93
C ASP A 105 0.60 9.67 -9.59
N THR A 106 0.50 8.85 -8.54
CA THR A 106 -0.75 8.18 -8.17
C THR A 106 -1.53 9.00 -7.15
N LYS A 107 -2.83 9.16 -7.40
CA LYS A 107 -3.75 9.88 -6.50
C LYS A 107 -4.71 8.89 -5.86
N PHE A 108 -5.01 9.11 -4.58
CA PHE A 108 -6.10 8.41 -3.92
C PHE A 108 -7.44 8.94 -4.43
N CYS A 109 -8.14 8.15 -5.24
CA CYS A 109 -9.47 8.47 -5.78
C CYS A 109 -10.42 7.27 -5.58
N PRO A 110 -11.27 7.29 -4.53
CA PRO A 110 -12.32 6.28 -4.36
C PRO A 110 -13.27 6.27 -5.56
N GLY A 111 -13.53 5.10 -6.14
CA GLY A 111 -14.45 4.93 -7.28
C GLY A 111 -13.83 5.06 -8.68
N GLY A 112 -12.61 5.59 -8.79
CA GLY A 112 -11.77 5.62 -10.02
C GLY A 112 -12.23 6.55 -11.16
N ASP A 113 -11.33 7.43 -11.64
CA ASP A 113 -11.23 8.06 -13.00
C ASP A 113 -10.04 9.08 -13.03
N LYS A 114 -9.52 9.68 -14.13
CA LYS A 114 -8.94 9.15 -15.39
C LYS A 114 -7.40 9.01 -15.36
N GLU A 115 -6.71 9.54 -14.35
CA GLU A 115 -5.27 9.80 -14.48
C GLU A 115 -4.36 8.78 -13.80
N THR A 116 -4.62 8.34 -12.56
CA THR A 116 -4.06 7.10 -11.95
C THR A 116 -4.76 6.87 -10.61
N SER A 117 -5.26 5.65 -10.35
CA SER A 117 -5.92 5.28 -9.08
C SER A 117 -5.27 4.04 -8.49
N TYR A 118 -5.27 3.92 -7.16
CA TYR A 118 -4.88 2.67 -6.49
C TYR A 118 -5.78 1.54 -6.95
N MET A 119 -5.19 0.41 -7.33
CA MET A 119 -5.93 -0.82 -7.58
C MET A 119 -5.82 -1.72 -6.36
N TYR A 120 -6.86 -2.48 -6.04
CA TYR A 120 -6.80 -3.48 -4.99
C TYR A 120 -7.39 -4.80 -5.44
N GLU A 121 -6.93 -5.87 -4.82
CA GLU A 121 -7.45 -7.23 -5.00
C GLU A 121 -7.65 -7.88 -3.64
N LEU A 122 -8.70 -8.70 -3.54
CA LEU A 122 -8.94 -9.55 -2.39
C LEU A 122 -8.71 -11.01 -2.78
N GLY A 123 -7.94 -11.71 -1.96
CA GLY A 123 -7.70 -13.15 -2.05
C GLY A 123 -8.24 -13.86 -0.82
N PHE A 124 -8.89 -14.99 -1.03
CA PHE A 124 -9.38 -15.85 0.04
C PHE A 124 -9.05 -17.31 -0.29
N ASP A 125 -9.13 -18.21 0.69
CA ASP A 125 -8.98 -19.64 0.43
C ASP A 125 -10.08 -20.13 -0.54
N ARG A 126 -9.71 -20.98 -1.51
CA ARG A 126 -10.61 -21.53 -2.53
C ARG A 126 -11.84 -22.21 -1.94
N ARG A 127 -11.74 -22.78 -0.73
CA ARG A 127 -12.88 -23.40 -0.04
C ARG A 127 -14.06 -22.44 0.16
N TYR A 128 -13.80 -21.14 0.21
CA TYR A 128 -14.84 -20.12 0.41
C TYR A 128 -15.44 -19.61 -0.88
N TYR A 129 -14.91 -19.93 -2.06
CA TYR A 129 -15.37 -19.36 -3.33
C TYR A 129 -16.79 -19.78 -3.69
N SER A 130 -17.20 -20.97 -3.26
CA SER A 130 -18.55 -21.51 -3.45
C SER A 130 -19.30 -21.70 -2.14
N SER A 131 -18.83 -21.05 -1.06
CA SER A 131 -19.53 -21.08 0.22
C SER A 131 -20.87 -20.36 0.09
N THR A 132 -21.93 -20.98 0.60
CA THR A 132 -23.27 -20.37 0.68
C THR A 132 -23.58 -19.86 2.08
N GLU A 133 -22.61 -19.92 3.00
CA GLU A 133 -22.81 -19.47 4.37
C GLU A 133 -22.83 -17.94 4.45
N THR A 134 -23.89 -17.37 5.02
CA THR A 134 -24.08 -15.92 5.13
C THR A 134 -22.90 -15.20 5.77
N TRP A 135 -22.32 -15.79 6.83
CA TRP A 135 -21.17 -15.20 7.52
C TRP A 135 -19.96 -15.04 6.59
N SER A 136 -19.78 -15.95 5.63
CA SER A 136 -18.63 -15.95 4.73
C SER A 136 -18.78 -14.89 3.64
N GLU A 137 -20.00 -14.67 3.13
CA GLU A 137 -20.31 -13.59 2.20
C GLU A 137 -20.15 -12.23 2.87
N THR A 138 -20.68 -12.06 4.08
CA THR A 138 -20.50 -10.80 4.83
C THR A 138 -19.03 -10.49 5.06
N ILE A 139 -18.19 -11.47 5.41
CA ILE A 139 -16.75 -11.19 5.57
C ILE A 139 -16.10 -10.76 4.26
N LYS A 140 -16.47 -11.34 3.11
CA LYS A 140 -15.92 -10.94 1.80
C LYS A 140 -16.32 -9.51 1.44
N GLU A 141 -17.60 -9.17 1.63
CA GLU A 141 -18.13 -7.83 1.39
C GLU A 141 -17.42 -6.81 2.28
N GLU A 142 -17.38 -7.04 3.60
CA GLU A 142 -16.76 -6.12 4.55
C GLU A 142 -15.23 -6.07 4.43
N ALA A 143 -14.57 -7.11 3.90
CA ALA A 143 -13.14 -7.06 3.62
C ALA A 143 -12.80 -6.09 2.46
N ALA A 144 -13.74 -5.77 1.57
CA ALA A 144 -13.54 -4.74 0.54
C ALA A 144 -13.36 -3.34 1.13
N GLU A 145 -13.96 -3.09 2.29
CA GLU A 145 -13.83 -1.82 3.02
C GLU A 145 -12.40 -1.58 3.53
N LEU A 146 -11.54 -2.61 3.58
CA LEU A 146 -10.11 -2.41 3.87
C LEU A 146 -9.47 -1.41 2.91
N PHE A 147 -9.93 -1.31 1.65
CA PHE A 147 -9.44 -0.29 0.73
C PHE A 147 -9.62 1.14 1.25
N HIS A 148 -10.78 1.43 1.83
CA HIS A 148 -11.11 2.74 2.38
C HIS A 148 -10.33 3.07 3.66
N LEU A 149 -9.84 2.07 4.38
CA LEU A 149 -9.01 2.25 5.57
C LEU A 149 -7.51 2.34 5.24
N VAL A 150 -7.04 1.51 4.31
CA VAL A 150 -5.63 1.44 3.93
C VAL A 150 -5.23 2.62 3.02
N GLY A 151 -6.14 3.11 2.16
CA GLY A 151 -5.87 4.27 1.30
C GLY A 151 -5.43 5.54 2.05
N PRO A 152 -6.17 5.99 3.07
CA PRO A 152 -5.75 7.11 3.92
C PRO A 152 -4.44 6.86 4.68
N LEU A 153 -4.20 5.62 5.12
CA LEU A 153 -2.93 5.22 5.76
C LEU A 153 -1.75 5.44 4.83
N LEU A 154 -1.89 5.14 3.53
CA LEU A 154 -0.85 5.47 2.54
C LEU A 154 -0.62 6.97 2.38
N GLY A 155 -1.68 7.78 2.44
CA GLY A 155 -1.54 9.24 2.43
C GLY A 155 -0.70 9.74 3.61
N ARG A 156 -0.90 9.16 4.80
CA ARG A 156 -0.04 9.41 5.96
C ARG A 156 1.38 8.88 5.74
N PHE A 157 1.55 7.68 5.19
CA PHE A 157 2.87 7.14 4.83
C PHE A 157 3.68 8.09 3.95
N VAL A 158 3.08 8.61 2.87
CA VAL A 158 3.77 9.56 1.96
C VAL A 158 4.19 10.83 2.71
N SER A 159 3.37 11.30 3.64
CA SER A 159 3.68 12.47 4.46
C SER A 159 4.85 12.21 5.42
N GLU A 160 4.84 11.07 6.09
CA GLU A 160 5.93 10.63 6.98
C GLU A 160 7.22 10.34 6.20
N LEU A 161 7.14 9.77 5.00
CA LEU A 161 8.30 9.52 4.15
C LEU A 161 8.95 10.83 3.71
N LYS A 162 8.16 11.85 3.37
CA LYS A 162 8.67 13.19 3.07
C LYS A 162 9.40 13.78 4.27
N ALA A 163 8.78 13.77 5.45
CA ALA A 163 9.40 14.25 6.68
C ALA A 163 10.69 13.47 7.03
N LYS A 164 10.66 12.15 6.86
CA LYS A 164 11.86 11.31 7.05
C LYS A 164 12.95 11.69 6.07
N SER A 165 12.59 11.96 4.82
CA SER A 165 13.57 12.37 3.83
C SER A 165 14.31 13.62 4.28
N GLU A 166 13.62 14.64 4.80
CA GLU A 166 14.24 15.91 5.21
C GLU A 166 15.24 15.77 6.36
N GLN A 167 15.11 14.73 7.18
CA GLN A 167 16.00 14.44 8.30
C GLN A 167 17.29 13.71 7.89
N VAL A 168 17.32 13.11 6.70
CA VAL A 168 18.47 12.33 6.23
C VAL A 168 19.29 13.18 5.27
N SER A 169 20.45 13.61 5.76
CA SER A 169 21.45 14.42 5.04
C SER A 169 22.67 13.63 4.62
#